data_AF-A0A9E5XAC2-F1
#
_entry.id   AF-A0A9E5XAC2-F1
#
_cell.length_a   1.000
_cell.length_b   1.000
_cell.length_c   1.000
_cell.angle_alpha   90.00
_cell.angle_beta   90.00
_cell.angle_gamma   90.00
#
_symmetry.space_group_name_H-M   'P 1'
#
loop_
_entity.id
_entity.type
_entity.pdbx_description
1 polymer ?
#
loop_
_entity_poly.entity_id
_entity_poly.type
_entity_poly.pdbx_seq_one_letter_code
_entity_poly.pdbx_strand_id
1 'polypeptide(L)'
;MRRMFSFRSPIVIVVLLYLAFRALDSRGTDLSSTLLLLGVLTVVALLAAAAISWWNGQQNRRSRTTRLEETKRELRRRLDNVANDILRLEERIKTSNDDAALAYFRDASVAYAGILKDLDKTDDANELRRLATRLDTAIWNLEAADASTAGRPIPPRPRQTPAPSRPGEDAERAGQAGITGKIDAVTDLITTRDTASRRRSGGHRSRRRHC
;
A
#
# COMPACT_ATOMS: atom_id res chain seq x y z
N MET A 1 9.99 11.15 -49.73
CA MET A 1 8.97 11.40 -48.69
C MET A 1 7.81 10.41 -48.86
N ARG A 2 7.80 9.28 -48.15
CA ARG A 2 6.68 8.32 -48.14
C ARG A 2 5.85 8.55 -46.89
N ARG A 3 4.61 9.03 -47.05
CA ARG A 3 3.62 9.11 -45.96
C ARG A 3 3.11 7.69 -45.68
N MET A 4 3.60 7.09 -44.60
CA MET A 4 3.00 5.88 -44.02
C MET A 4 1.67 6.29 -43.37
N PHE A 5 0.55 5.97 -44.03
CA PHE A 5 -0.77 6.06 -43.44
C PHE A 5 -0.88 5.05 -42.30
N SER A 6 -0.73 5.51 -41.06
CA SER A 6 -1.06 4.72 -39.87
C SER A 6 -2.58 4.56 -39.80
N PHE A 7 -3.08 3.36 -40.13
CA PHE A 7 -4.43 2.90 -39.79
C PHE A 7 -4.56 2.80 -38.27
N ARG A 8 -4.76 3.94 -37.59
CA ARG A 8 -4.78 4.04 -36.12
C ARG A 8 -6.17 4.15 -35.52
N SER A 9 -7.23 4.10 -36.32
CA SER A 9 -8.58 4.16 -35.80
C SER A 9 -9.25 2.79 -35.90
N PRO A 10 -9.57 2.11 -34.77
CA PRO A 10 -10.29 0.84 -34.78
C PRO A 10 -11.65 0.94 -35.49
N ILE A 11 -12.20 2.16 -35.58
CA ILE A 11 -13.44 2.47 -36.30
C ILE A 11 -13.31 2.11 -37.78
N VAL A 12 -12.16 2.34 -38.42
CA VAL A 12 -11.97 2.05 -39.86
C VAL A 12 -12.00 0.53 -40.12
N ILE A 13 -11.44 -0.26 -39.21
CA ILE A 13 -11.43 -1.73 -39.31
C ILE A 13 -12.84 -2.29 -39.13
N VAL A 14 -13.60 -1.76 -38.16
CA VAL A 14 -15.00 -2.15 -37.93
C VAL A 14 -15.89 -1.78 -39.13
N VAL A 15 -15.71 -0.59 -39.71
CA VAL A 15 -16.45 -0.16 -40.90
C VAL A 15 -16.10 -1.01 -42.13
N LEU A 16 -14.83 -1.35 -42.34
CA LEU A 16 -14.43 -2.25 -43.44
C LEU A 16 -14.97 -3.67 -43.26
N LEU A 17 -14.96 -4.21 -42.04
CA LEU A 17 -15.56 -5.51 -41.74
C LEU A 17 -17.07 -5.50 -41.96
N TYR A 18 -17.75 -4.43 -41.54
CA TYR A 18 -19.18 -4.27 -41.77
C TYR A 18 -19.53 -4.15 -43.26
N LEU A 19 -18.73 -3.41 -44.04
CA LEU A 19 -18.92 -3.30 -45.49
C LEU A 19 -18.63 -4.61 -46.22
N ALA A 20 -17.60 -5.35 -45.81
CA ALA A 20 -17.29 -6.67 -46.36
C ALA A 20 -18.40 -7.69 -46.03
N PHE A 21 -18.92 -7.64 -44.79
CA PHE A 21 -20.03 -8.49 -44.35
C PHE A 21 -21.32 -8.18 -45.13
N ARG A 22 -21.63 -6.89 -45.32
CA ARG A 22 -22.79 -6.44 -46.12
C ARG A 22 -22.67 -6.81 -47.60
N ALA A 23 -21.47 -6.79 -48.16
CA ALA A 23 -21.24 -7.23 -49.55
C ALA A 23 -21.46 -8.75 -49.71
N LEU A 24 -21.13 -9.54 -48.68
CA LEU A 24 -21.28 -10.99 -48.70
C LEU A 24 -22.74 -11.46 -48.52
N ASP A 25 -23.57 -10.69 -47.82
CA ASP A 25 -25.00 -10.97 -47.58
C ASP A 25 -25.86 -10.89 -48.87
N SER A 26 -25.33 -10.28 -49.94
CA SER A 26 -26.05 -10.09 -51.20
C SER A 26 -26.08 -11.32 -52.14
N ARG A 27 -25.48 -12.45 -51.75
CA ARG A 27 -25.51 -13.70 -52.53
C ARG A 27 -26.23 -14.78 -51.72
N GLY A 28 -27.36 -15.25 -52.25
CA GLY A 28 -28.33 -16.13 -51.59
C GLY A 28 -27.68 -17.28 -50.81
N THR A 29 -28.14 -17.45 -49.57
CA THR A 29 -27.51 -18.31 -48.58
C THR A 29 -28.26 -19.64 -48.44
N ASP A 30 -27.62 -20.72 -48.89
CA ASP A 30 -27.97 -22.08 -48.47
C ASP A 30 -27.73 -22.21 -46.94
N LEU A 31 -28.58 -22.98 -46.25
CA LEU A 31 -28.55 -23.15 -44.78
C LEU A 31 -27.20 -23.66 -44.21
N SER A 32 -26.33 -24.26 -45.04
CA SER A 32 -24.95 -24.62 -44.63
C SER A 32 -24.00 -23.42 -44.59
N SER A 33 -24.22 -22.41 -45.44
CA SER A 33 -23.38 -21.21 -45.51
C SER A 33 -23.61 -20.27 -44.31
N THR A 34 -24.82 -20.25 -43.75
CA THR A 34 -25.13 -19.44 -42.56
C THR A 34 -24.45 -19.98 -41.30
N LEU A 35 -24.37 -21.31 -41.13
CA LEU A 35 -23.69 -21.94 -39.99
C LEU A 35 -22.16 -21.73 -40.04
N LEU A 36 -21.56 -21.81 -41.23
CA LEU A 36 -20.14 -21.50 -41.41
C LEU A 36 -19.83 -20.02 -41.14
N LEU A 37 -20.69 -19.11 -41.58
CA LEU A 37 -20.55 -17.67 -41.29
C LEU A 37 -20.63 -17.38 -39.79
N LEU A 38 -21.57 -17.99 -39.07
CA LEU A 38 -21.69 -17.87 -37.61
C LEU A 38 -20.43 -18.40 -36.88
N GLY A 39 -19.87 -19.52 -37.35
CA GLY A 39 -18.62 -20.07 -36.82
C GLY A 39 -17.42 -19.12 -37.03
N VAL A 40 -17.29 -18.53 -38.21
CA VAL A 40 -16.20 -17.58 -38.49
C VAL A 40 -16.35 -16.29 -37.69
N LEU A 41 -17.58 -15.77 -37.57
CA LEU A 41 -17.86 -14.51 -36.88
C LEU A 41 -17.56 -14.61 -35.38
N THR A 42 -17.89 -15.75 -34.76
CA THR A 42 -17.57 -16.01 -33.34
C THR A 42 -16.06 -16.12 -33.09
N VAL A 43 -15.30 -16.76 -33.99
CA VAL A 43 -13.84 -16.83 -33.90
C VAL A 43 -13.20 -15.44 -34.04
N VAL A 44 -13.68 -14.62 -34.99
CA VAL A 44 -13.17 -13.24 -35.19
C VAL A 44 -13.48 -12.37 -33.97
N ALA A 45 -14.68 -12.50 -33.38
CA ALA A 45 -15.06 -11.76 -32.17
C ALA A 45 -14.18 -12.13 -30.97
N LEU A 46 -13.87 -13.43 -30.78
CA LEU A 46 -12.99 -13.90 -29.72
C LEU A 46 -11.56 -13.37 -29.86
N LEU A 47 -11.02 -13.36 -31.09
CA LEU A 47 -9.69 -12.82 -31.37
C LEU A 47 -9.63 -11.30 -31.14
N ALA A 48 -10.67 -10.57 -31.53
CA ALA A 48 -10.77 -9.13 -31.27
C ALA A 48 -10.84 -8.82 -29.76
N ALA A 49 -11.64 -9.58 -29.00
CA ALA A 49 -11.75 -9.41 -27.55
C ALA A 49 -10.42 -9.68 -26.83
N ALA A 50 -9.68 -10.73 -27.23
CA ALA A 50 -8.36 -11.04 -26.69
C ALA A 50 -7.33 -9.93 -26.99
N ALA A 51 -7.35 -9.39 -28.21
CA ALA A 51 -6.47 -8.29 -28.60
C ALA A 51 -6.77 -6.99 -27.81
N ILE A 52 -8.06 -6.65 -27.61
CA ILE A 52 -8.48 -5.47 -26.84
C ILE A 52 -8.09 -5.63 -25.37
N SER A 53 -8.27 -6.82 -24.78
CA SER A 53 -7.89 -7.11 -23.38
C SER A 53 -6.38 -6.93 -23.15
N TRP A 54 -5.56 -7.43 -24.08
CA TRP A 54 -4.11 -7.27 -24.01
C TRP A 54 -3.66 -5.81 -24.15
N TRP A 55 -4.30 -5.06 -25.05
CA TRP A 55 -3.99 -3.65 -25.27
C TRP A 55 -4.33 -2.78 -24.06
N ASN A 56 -5.49 -3.04 -23.42
CA ASN A 56 -5.91 -2.32 -22.21
C ASN A 56 -4.98 -2.62 -21.02
N GLY A 57 -4.52 -3.87 -20.89
CA GLY A 57 -3.53 -4.27 -19.88
C GLY A 57 -2.19 -3.54 -20.02
N GLN A 58 -1.76 -3.27 -21.25
CA GLN A 58 -0.49 -2.59 -21.52
C GLN A 58 -0.58 -1.07 -21.32
N GLN A 59 -1.73 -0.45 -21.62
CA GLN A 59 -1.94 0.98 -21.42
C GLN A 59 -2.03 1.34 -19.93
N ASN A 60 -2.61 0.46 -19.10
CA ASN A 60 -2.69 0.65 -17.66
C ASN A 60 -1.34 0.56 -16.93
N ARG A 61 -0.35 -0.14 -17.51
CA ARG A 61 1.01 -0.22 -16.95
C ARG A 61 1.78 1.08 -17.13
N ARG A 62 1.65 1.73 -18.30
CA ARG A 62 2.33 3.00 -18.60
C ARG A 62 1.85 4.15 -17.74
N SER A 63 0.54 4.24 -17.47
CA SER A 63 -0.01 5.30 -16.61
C SER A 63 0.42 5.17 -15.16
N ARG A 64 0.58 3.94 -14.65
CA ARG A 64 1.08 3.68 -13.29
C ARG A 64 2.53 4.13 -13.13
N THR A 65 3.41 3.77 -14.08
CA THR A 65 4.82 4.18 -14.02
C THR A 65 4.98 5.70 -14.09
N THR A 66 4.20 6.38 -14.93
CA THR A 66 4.26 7.85 -15.02
C THR A 66 3.85 8.53 -13.72
N ARG A 67 2.79 8.05 -13.06
CA ARG A 67 2.32 8.59 -11.77
C ARG A 67 3.33 8.36 -10.64
N LEU A 68 3.99 7.21 -10.64
CA LEU A 68 5.06 6.90 -9.67
C LEU A 68 6.25 7.86 -9.85
N GLU A 69 6.71 8.04 -11.09
CA GLU A 69 7.81 8.95 -11.39
C GLU A 69 7.48 10.40 -11.04
N GLU A 70 6.25 10.85 -11.29
CA GLU A 70 5.79 12.17 -10.89
C GLU A 70 5.79 12.33 -9.37
N THR A 71 5.31 11.33 -8.64
CA THR A 71 5.32 11.32 -7.17
C THR A 71 6.75 11.34 -6.62
N LYS A 72 7.68 10.57 -7.20
CA LYS A 72 9.09 10.58 -6.83
C LYS A 72 9.72 11.97 -7.04
N ARG A 73 9.46 12.60 -8.18
CA ARG A 73 9.99 13.94 -8.48
C ARG A 73 9.50 14.97 -7.47
N GLU A 74 8.22 14.94 -7.13
CA GLU A 74 7.66 15.82 -6.12
C GLU A 74 8.32 15.59 -4.75
N LEU A 75 8.51 14.32 -4.35
CA LEU A 75 9.18 14.00 -3.10
C LEU A 75 10.64 14.47 -3.07
N ARG A 76 11.37 14.35 -4.19
CA ARG A 76 12.74 14.89 -4.33
C ARG A 76 12.77 16.40 -4.14
N ARG A 77 11.87 17.15 -4.79
CA ARG A 77 11.79 18.61 -4.61
C ARG A 77 11.56 19.01 -3.15
N ARG A 78 10.69 18.28 -2.44
CA ARG A 78 10.44 18.52 -1.02
C ARG A 78 11.66 18.18 -0.17
N LEU A 79 12.38 17.09 -0.47
CA LEU A 79 13.64 16.75 0.19
C LEU A 79 14.70 17.83 -0.01
N ASP A 80 14.80 18.41 -1.20
CA ASP A 80 15.74 19.51 -1.46
C ASP A 80 15.45 20.73 -0.58
N ASN A 81 14.17 21.06 -0.39
CA ASN A 81 13.76 22.13 0.53
C ASN A 81 14.15 21.78 1.98
N VAL A 82 13.89 20.55 2.42
CA VAL A 82 14.25 20.06 3.76
C VAL A 82 15.76 20.09 3.98
N ALA A 83 16.57 19.77 2.97
CA ALA A 83 18.03 19.86 3.06
C ALA A 83 18.49 21.30 3.33
N ASN A 84 17.90 22.28 2.62
CA ASN A 84 18.18 23.69 2.86
C ASN A 84 17.77 24.13 4.28
N ASP A 85 16.64 23.62 4.77
CA ASP A 85 16.19 23.90 6.15
C ASP A 85 17.12 23.30 7.21
N ILE A 86 17.62 22.08 7.00
CA ILE A 86 18.62 21.45 7.88
C ILE A 86 19.88 22.32 7.96
N LEU A 87 20.43 22.73 6.81
CA LEU A 87 21.65 23.55 6.77
C LEU A 87 21.44 24.90 7.46
N ARG A 88 20.29 25.53 7.25
CA ARG A 88 19.94 26.81 7.88
C ARG A 88 19.80 26.69 9.40
N LEU A 89 19.20 25.59 9.87
CA LEU A 89 18.88 25.41 11.28
C LEU A 89 20.05 24.89 12.11
N GLU A 90 20.98 24.17 11.49
CA GLU A 90 22.16 23.60 12.15
C GLU A 90 22.95 24.65 12.94
N GLU A 91 23.25 25.79 12.30
CA GLU A 91 24.03 26.87 12.93
C GLU A 91 23.32 27.48 14.13
N ARG A 92 22.00 27.64 14.03
CA ARG A 92 21.16 28.18 15.10
C ARG A 92 21.13 27.25 16.31
N ILE A 93 20.97 25.95 16.07
CA ILE A 93 20.90 24.94 17.13
C ILE A 93 22.24 24.81 17.86
N LYS A 94 23.36 24.84 17.13
CA LYS A 94 24.70 24.82 17.75
C LYS A 94 24.90 25.99 18.72
N THR A 95 24.26 27.12 18.46
CA THR A 95 24.39 28.33 19.27
C THR A 95 23.37 28.41 20.42
N SER A 96 22.22 27.74 20.31
CA SER A 96 21.11 27.91 21.26
C SER A 96 21.23 27.14 22.58
N ASN A 97 22.12 26.14 22.68
CA ASN A 97 22.25 25.24 23.85
C ASN A 97 20.90 24.62 24.31
N ASP A 98 19.96 24.41 23.39
CA ASP A 98 18.65 23.82 23.67
C ASP A 98 18.65 22.33 23.29
N ASP A 99 18.69 21.47 24.31
CA ASP A 99 18.70 20.01 24.16
C ASP A 99 17.45 19.48 23.45
N ALA A 100 16.29 20.12 23.66
CA ALA A 100 15.05 19.71 23.01
C ALA A 100 15.08 20.04 21.51
N ALA A 101 15.58 21.23 21.16
CA ALA A 101 15.79 21.61 19.76
C ALA A 101 16.78 20.67 19.05
N LEU A 102 17.88 20.31 19.73
CA LEU A 102 18.87 19.37 19.21
C LEU A 102 18.27 17.98 18.95
N ALA A 103 17.41 17.49 19.85
CA ALA A 103 16.74 16.21 19.67
C ALA A 103 15.84 16.20 18.43
N TYR A 104 14.99 17.22 18.27
CA TYR A 104 14.11 17.34 17.09
C TYR A 104 14.91 17.43 15.79
N PHE A 105 15.98 18.22 15.76
CA PHE A 105 16.84 18.35 14.58
C PHE A 105 17.56 17.05 14.22
N ARG A 106 18.05 16.31 15.21
CA ARG A 106 18.67 15.00 14.99
C ARG A 106 17.65 14.03 14.39
N ASP A 107 16.45 13.98 14.96
CA ASP A 107 15.39 13.08 14.48
C ASP A 107 14.97 13.43 13.04
N ALA A 108 14.88 14.72 12.70
CA ALA A 108 14.65 15.17 11.32
C ALA A 108 15.78 14.73 10.37
N SER A 109 17.04 14.92 10.77
CA SER A 109 18.22 14.60 9.95
C SER A 109 18.32 13.09 9.67
N VAL A 110 18.05 12.25 10.68
CA VAL A 110 17.99 10.79 10.54
C VAL A 110 16.86 10.39 9.60
N ALA A 111 15.67 10.99 9.76
CA ALA A 111 14.54 10.71 8.89
C ALA A 111 14.84 11.09 7.42
N TYR A 112 15.40 12.28 7.18
CA TYR A 112 15.82 12.77 5.87
C TYR A 112 16.78 11.79 5.17
N ALA A 113 17.87 11.41 5.85
CA ALA A 113 18.86 10.49 5.30
C ALA A 113 18.25 9.12 4.97
N GLY A 114 17.33 8.64 5.82
CA GLY A 114 16.59 7.40 5.57
C GLY A 114 15.68 7.50 4.34
N ILE A 115 14.93 8.59 4.20
CA ILE A 115 14.03 8.80 3.06
C ILE A 115 14.82 8.90 1.75
N LEU A 116 15.93 9.64 1.74
CA LEU A 116 16.79 9.78 0.56
C LEU A 116 17.32 8.43 0.08
N LYS A 117 17.73 7.56 1.00
CA LYS A 117 18.20 6.20 0.70
C LYS A 117 17.12 5.28 0.13
N ASP A 118 15.88 5.43 0.61
CA ASP A 118 14.76 4.55 0.26
C ASP A 118 14.02 4.99 -1.01
N LEU A 119 14.03 6.29 -1.32
CA LEU A 119 13.27 6.89 -2.42
C LEU A 119 13.66 6.33 -3.79
N ASP A 120 14.96 6.14 -4.04
CA ASP A 120 15.46 5.63 -5.33
C ASP A 120 15.23 4.14 -5.52
N LYS A 121 14.96 3.40 -4.44
CA LYS A 121 14.75 1.94 -4.46
C LYS A 121 13.29 1.53 -4.59
N THR A 122 12.39 2.49 -4.41
CA THR A 122 10.97 2.22 -4.23
C THR A 122 10.21 2.40 -5.54
N ASP A 123 9.60 1.34 -6.06
CA ASP A 123 8.69 1.40 -7.21
C ASP A 123 7.23 1.09 -6.85
N ASP A 124 6.90 1.12 -5.56
CA ASP A 124 5.55 0.89 -5.05
C ASP A 124 4.88 2.18 -4.57
N ALA A 125 3.61 2.38 -4.94
CA ALA A 125 2.85 3.57 -4.61
C ALA A 125 2.55 3.69 -3.11
N ASN A 126 2.38 2.58 -2.39
CA ASN A 126 2.13 2.62 -0.95
C ASN A 126 3.40 2.95 -0.18
N GLU A 127 4.54 2.40 -0.61
CA GLU A 127 5.84 2.77 -0.05
C GLU A 127 6.17 4.25 -0.29
N LEU A 128 5.93 4.81 -1.49
CA LEU A 128 6.10 6.26 -1.72
C LEU A 128 5.22 7.10 -0.79
N ARG A 129 3.98 6.65 -0.49
CA ARG A 129 3.10 7.32 0.47
C ARG A 129 3.65 7.27 1.89
N ARG A 130 4.21 6.12 2.31
CA ARG A 130 4.89 5.98 3.61
C ARG A 130 6.09 6.90 3.71
N LEU A 131 6.89 7.01 2.64
CA LEU A 131 8.00 7.97 2.57
C LEU A 131 7.52 9.42 2.68
N ALA A 132 6.40 9.76 2.04
CA ALA A 132 5.80 11.09 2.19
C ALA A 132 5.38 11.39 3.63
N THR A 133 4.71 10.45 4.32
CA THR A 133 4.35 10.63 5.73
C THR A 133 5.57 10.76 6.64
N ARG A 134 6.64 10.00 6.37
CA ARG A 134 7.92 10.16 7.08
C ARG A 134 8.53 11.54 6.82
N LEU A 135 8.44 12.05 5.59
CA LEU A 135 8.92 13.38 5.23
C LEU A 135 8.12 14.47 5.95
N ASP A 136 6.80 14.37 6.00
CA ASP A 136 5.94 15.31 6.74
C ASP A 136 6.32 15.34 8.24
N THR A 137 6.66 14.18 8.80
CA THR A 137 7.16 14.09 10.19
C THR A 137 8.53 14.74 10.35
N ALA A 138 9.43 14.57 9.38
CA ALA A 138 10.75 15.22 9.40
C ALA A 138 10.63 16.74 9.29
N ILE A 139 9.73 17.26 8.44
CA ILE A 139 9.42 18.69 8.34
C ILE A 139 8.91 19.21 9.68
N TRP A 140 7.93 18.53 10.28
CA TRP A 140 7.42 18.91 11.60
C TRP A 140 8.51 18.95 12.68
N ASN A 141 9.44 17.99 12.68
CA ASN A 141 10.58 18.00 13.60
C ASN A 141 11.47 19.24 13.38
N LEU A 142 11.74 19.66 12.14
CA LEU A 142 12.50 20.88 11.88
C LEU A 142 11.76 22.14 12.35
N GLU A 143 10.45 22.21 12.11
CA GLU A 143 9.63 23.32 12.61
C GLU A 143 9.58 23.37 14.14
N ALA A 144 9.49 22.21 14.80
CA ALA A 144 9.55 22.09 16.26
C ALA A 144 10.91 22.54 16.81
N ALA A 145 12.01 22.16 16.14
CA ALA A 145 13.34 22.60 16.50
C ALA A 145 13.50 24.12 16.36
N ASP A 146 13.08 24.71 15.23
CA ASP A 146 13.12 26.17 15.05
C ASP A 146 12.21 26.90 16.05
N ALA A 147 11.01 26.38 16.31
CA ALA A 147 10.11 26.94 17.32
C ALA A 147 10.74 26.92 18.72
N SER A 148 11.37 25.81 19.12
CA SER A 148 12.06 25.66 20.41
C SER A 148 13.18 26.67 20.54
N THR A 149 14.10 26.74 19.56
CA THR A 149 15.20 27.72 19.59
C THR A 149 14.74 29.17 19.57
N ALA A 150 13.57 29.46 18.98
CA ALA A 150 12.99 30.79 18.92
C ALA A 150 12.08 31.13 20.11
N GLY A 151 11.91 30.23 21.09
CA GLY A 151 10.98 30.42 22.22
C GLY A 151 9.51 30.50 21.81
N ARG A 152 9.13 29.94 20.66
CA ARG A 152 7.76 29.88 20.14
C ARG A 152 7.09 28.56 20.53
N PRO A 153 5.74 28.52 20.60
CA PRO A 153 5.04 27.26 20.84
C PRO A 153 5.31 26.25 19.71
N ILE A 154 5.51 24.99 20.08
CA ILE A 154 5.74 23.88 19.14
C ILE A 154 4.46 23.66 18.31
N PRO A 155 4.55 23.54 16.97
CA PRO A 155 3.39 23.32 16.12
C PRO A 155 2.72 21.96 16.39
N PRO A 156 1.40 21.83 16.12
CA PRO A 156 0.71 20.55 16.26
C PRO A 156 1.28 19.51 15.29
N ARG A 157 1.50 18.28 15.79
CA ARG A 157 2.02 17.18 14.98
C ARG A 157 1.04 16.82 13.85
N PRO A 158 1.52 16.57 12.61
CA PRO A 158 0.67 16.11 11.52
C PRO A 158 -0.06 14.82 11.90
N ARG A 159 -1.36 14.76 11.56
CA ARG A 159 -2.16 13.56 11.78
C ARG A 159 -1.72 12.48 10.80
N GLN A 160 -1.22 11.37 11.32
CA GLN A 160 -0.99 10.18 10.50
C GLN A 160 -2.37 9.64 10.11
N THR A 161 -2.74 9.78 8.82
CA THR A 161 -3.94 9.10 8.32
C THR A 161 -3.63 7.61 8.29
N PRO A 162 -4.34 6.77 9.05
CA PRO A 162 -4.17 5.33 8.94
C PRO A 162 -4.36 4.94 7.47
N ALA A 163 -3.48 4.11 6.92
CA ALA A 163 -3.74 3.52 5.62
C ALA A 163 -5.15 2.87 5.70
N PRO A 164 -6.02 3.06 4.69
CA PRO A 164 -7.32 2.41 4.70
C PRO A 164 -7.08 0.91 4.85
N SER A 165 -7.59 0.33 5.93
CA SER A 165 -7.57 -1.12 6.14
C SER A 165 -8.07 -1.77 4.85
N ARG A 166 -7.32 -2.73 4.30
CA ARG A 166 -7.87 -3.56 3.24
C ARG A 166 -9.16 -4.18 3.78
N PRO A 167 -10.30 -4.14 3.05
CA PRO A 167 -11.49 -4.85 3.45
C PRO A 167 -11.14 -6.34 3.59
N GLY A 168 -10.96 -6.82 4.82
CA GLY A 168 -10.53 -8.20 5.12
C GLY A 168 -9.53 -8.34 6.29
N GLU A 169 -8.68 -7.36 6.56
CA GLU A 169 -7.64 -7.50 7.60
C GLU A 169 -8.22 -7.40 9.04
N ASP A 170 -9.28 -6.60 9.22
CA ASP A 170 -9.96 -6.46 10.50
C ASP A 170 -10.78 -7.71 10.87
N ALA A 171 -11.23 -8.48 9.86
CA ALA A 171 -11.97 -9.73 10.06
C ALA A 171 -11.05 -10.88 10.51
N GLU A 172 -9.82 -10.93 10.01
CA GLU A 172 -8.83 -11.95 10.39
C GLU A 172 -8.28 -11.70 11.81
N ARG A 173 -8.08 -10.43 12.19
CA ARG A 173 -7.66 -10.06 13.54
C ARG A 173 -8.75 -10.30 14.59
N ALA A 174 -10.03 -10.07 14.24
CA ALA A 174 -11.17 -10.44 15.08
C ALA A 174 -11.34 -11.97 15.17
N GLY A 175 -11.01 -12.70 14.10
CA GLY A 175 -11.01 -14.17 14.08
C GLY A 175 -9.96 -14.79 15.00
N GLN A 176 -8.74 -14.24 15.05
CA GLN A 176 -7.67 -14.77 15.91
C GLN A 176 -7.87 -14.46 17.40
N ALA A 177 -8.47 -13.31 17.75
CA ALA A 177 -8.81 -13.02 19.15
C ALA A 177 -9.88 -13.97 19.72
N GLY A 178 -10.77 -14.51 18.87
CA GLY A 178 -11.79 -15.47 19.28
C GLY A 178 -11.29 -16.91 19.47
N ILE A 179 -10.11 -17.26 18.94
CA ILE A 179 -9.55 -18.61 19.03
C ILE A 179 -8.69 -18.75 20.29
N THR A 180 -7.89 -17.74 20.64
CA THR A 180 -7.03 -17.79 21.85
C THR A 180 -7.86 -17.81 23.13
N GLY A 181 -8.97 -17.06 23.20
CA GLY A 181 -9.85 -17.05 24.38
C GLY A 181 -10.61 -18.37 24.64
N LYS A 182 -10.77 -19.24 23.64
CA LYS A 182 -11.42 -20.54 23.81
C LYS A 182 -10.46 -21.65 24.23
N ILE A 183 -9.17 -21.54 23.91
CA ILE A 183 -8.17 -22.54 24.30
C ILE A 183 -7.82 -22.40 25.79
N ASP A 184 -7.77 -21.17 26.32
CA ASP A 184 -7.53 -20.94 27.75
C ASP A 184 -8.68 -21.45 28.63
N ALA A 185 -9.94 -21.34 28.16
CA ALA A 185 -11.11 -21.87 28.87
C ALA A 185 -11.19 -23.41 28.89
N VAL A 186 -10.66 -24.09 27.86
CA VAL A 186 -10.62 -25.56 27.83
C VAL A 186 -9.47 -26.10 28.68
N THR A 187 -8.36 -25.38 28.77
CA THR A 187 -7.20 -25.78 29.59
C THR A 187 -7.51 -25.67 31.09
N ASP A 188 -8.31 -24.68 31.51
CA ASP A 188 -8.71 -24.53 32.91
C ASP A 188 -9.72 -25.60 33.36
N LEU A 189 -10.53 -26.13 32.43
CA LEU A 189 -11.51 -27.18 32.71
C LEU A 189 -10.91 -28.60 32.85
N ILE A 190 -9.74 -28.83 32.26
CA ILE A 190 -9.03 -30.13 32.35
C ILE A 190 -8.20 -30.21 33.64
N THR A 191 -7.70 -29.08 34.14
CA THR A 191 -6.84 -29.04 35.33
C THR A 191 -7.62 -29.08 36.65
N THR A 192 -8.87 -28.60 36.69
CA THR A 192 -9.71 -28.62 37.91
C THR A 192 -10.35 -29.98 38.21
N ARG A 193 -10.37 -30.92 37.25
CA ARG A 193 -11.01 -32.22 37.46
C ARG A 193 -10.15 -33.24 38.19
N ASP A 194 -8.85 -32.99 38.32
CA ASP A 194 -7.89 -33.97 38.86
C ASP A 194 -7.53 -33.76 40.36
N THR A 195 -7.96 -32.65 40.98
CA THR A 195 -7.67 -32.38 42.40
C THR A 195 -8.76 -32.82 43.37
N ALA A 196 -9.92 -33.28 42.89
CA ALA A 196 -11.04 -33.70 43.73
C ALA A 196 -10.98 -35.18 44.20
N SER A 197 -10.05 -36.00 43.69
CA SER A 197 -9.99 -37.44 43.97
C SER A 197 -9.04 -37.84 45.11
N ARG A 198 -8.19 -36.93 45.62
CA ARG A 198 -7.10 -37.27 46.55
C ARG A 198 -7.31 -36.88 48.03
N ARG A 199 -8.51 -36.46 48.42
CA ARG A 199 -8.84 -35.97 49.79
C ARG A 199 -9.61 -36.96 50.68
N ARG A 200 -9.47 -38.27 50.44
CA ARG A 200 -9.95 -39.34 51.35
C ARG A 200 -8.87 -40.41 51.54
N SER A 201 -7.84 -40.14 52.33
CA SER A 201 -7.11 -41.20 53.05
C SER A 201 -6.12 -40.60 54.05
N GLY A 202 -6.23 -41.02 55.32
CA GLY A 202 -5.19 -40.92 56.35
C GLY A 202 -4.98 -39.50 56.91
N GLY A 203 -5.36 -39.15 58.14
CA GLY A 203 -5.32 -39.95 59.34
C GLY A 203 -3.99 -39.72 60.09
N HIS A 204 -4.13 -39.13 61.27
CA HIS A 204 -3.38 -39.47 62.49
C HIS A 204 -2.07 -38.72 62.86
N ARG A 205 -2.11 -38.16 64.09
CA ARG A 205 -1.02 -37.92 65.08
C ARG A 205 0.04 -36.88 64.68
N SER A 206 0.72 -36.13 65.55
CA SER A 206 0.89 -36.05 67.02
C SER A 206 1.57 -34.69 67.25
N ARG A 207 1.08 -33.81 68.13
CA ARG A 207 1.65 -33.56 69.48
C ARG A 207 3.19 -33.40 69.54
N ARG A 208 3.64 -32.18 69.92
CA ARG A 208 4.79 -31.77 70.79
C ARG A 208 5.32 -30.41 70.28
N ARG A 209 5.03 -29.26 70.90
CA ARG A 209 5.67 -28.68 72.12
C ARG A 209 7.15 -29.04 72.26
N HIS A 210 8.02 -28.05 72.11
CA HIS A 210 8.94 -27.53 73.14
C HIS A 210 9.65 -26.29 72.54
N CYS A 211 9.43 -25.13 73.15
CA CYS A 211 10.45 -24.26 73.78
C CYS A 211 11.10 -23.30 72.78
#